data_AF-A0ABD4ZXZ4-F1
#
_entry.id   AF-A0ABD4ZXZ4-F1
#
_cell.length_a   1.000
_cell.length_b   1.000
_cell.length_c   1.000
_cell.angle_alpha   90.00
_cell.angle_beta   90.00
_cell.angle_gamma   90.00
#
_symmetry.space_group_name_H-M   'P 1'
#
loop_
_entity.id
_entity.type
_entity.pdbx_description
1 polymer ?
#
loop_
_entity_poly.entity_id
_entity_poly.type
_entity_poly.pdbx_seq_one_letter_code
_entity_poly.pdbx_strand_id
1 'polypeptide(L)'
;MLFPEFKKYLEENSTGYNIFIEKATEMKNEKNKKRTGKTKKWSETKIQRQVEEMWKEVALNAYNTIRAEKGVPRYNGDQIWIDFMNENNFLEMFDDGMNELELE
;
A
#
# COMPACT_ATOMS: atom_id res chain seq x y z
N MET A 1 7.25 6.49 14.05
CA MET A 1 6.40 6.85 12.90
C MET A 1 4.95 6.51 13.21
N LEU A 2 3.98 7.40 12.94
CA LEU A 2 2.57 7.01 12.94
C LEU A 2 2.20 6.49 11.55
N PHE A 3 1.00 5.93 11.42
CA PHE A 3 0.55 5.31 10.19
C PHE A 3 0.52 6.27 8.98
N PRO A 4 0.01 7.53 9.09
CA PRO A 4 0.00 8.44 7.94
C PRO A 4 1.40 8.76 7.42
N GLU A 5 2.39 8.95 8.29
CA GLU A 5 3.77 9.22 7.84
C GLU A 5 4.39 7.97 7.22
N PHE A 6 4.13 6.78 7.77
CA PHE A 6 4.63 5.53 7.20
C PHE A 6 4.04 5.23 5.82
N LYS A 7 2.73 5.40 5.67
CA LYS A 7 2.07 5.23 4.36
C LYS A 7 2.67 6.19 3.33
N LYS A 8 2.87 7.46 3.70
CA LYS A 8 3.51 8.44 2.83
C LYS A 8 4.97 8.05 2.50
N TYR A 9 5.71 7.55 3.48
CA TYR A 9 7.07 7.05 3.27
C TYR A 9 7.10 5.92 2.23
N LEU A 10 6.19 4.95 2.29
CA LEU A 10 6.08 3.92 1.26
C LEU A 10 5.74 4.52 -0.11
N GLU A 11 4.78 5.44 -0.20
CA GLU A 11 4.39 6.08 -1.46
C GLU A 11 5.55 6.84 -2.13
N GLU A 12 6.48 7.38 -1.33
CA GLU A 12 7.62 8.17 -1.82
C GLU A 12 8.87 7.31 -2.11
N ASN A 13 9.03 6.16 -1.46
CA ASN A 13 10.30 5.41 -1.46
C ASN A 13 10.19 3.97 -1.99
N SER A 14 8.99 3.39 -2.11
CA SER A 14 8.78 2.03 -2.61
C SER A 14 8.35 2.06 -4.08
N THR A 15 8.98 1.22 -4.90
CA THR A 15 8.52 0.98 -6.27
C THR A 15 7.24 0.12 -6.29
N GLY A 16 7.08 -0.72 -5.25
CA GLY A 16 5.91 -1.56 -5.01
C GLY A 16 4.60 -0.78 -4.89
N TYR A 17 4.63 0.48 -4.43
CA TYR A 17 3.44 1.34 -4.45
C TYR A 17 2.87 1.50 -5.87
N ASN A 18 3.70 1.91 -6.83
CA ASN A 18 3.26 2.14 -8.21
C ASN A 18 2.76 0.85 -8.86
N ILE A 19 3.48 -0.26 -8.64
CA ILE A 19 3.10 -1.60 -9.14
C ILE A 19 1.73 -2.01 -8.58
N PHE A 20 1.53 -1.84 -7.27
CA PHE A 20 0.27 -2.17 -6.62
C PHE A 20 -0.90 -1.35 -7.19
N ILE A 21 -0.71 -0.03 -7.32
CA ILE A 21 -1.76 0.86 -7.83
C ILE A 21 -2.13 0.49 -9.27
N GLU A 22 -1.17 0.17 -10.12
CA GLU A 22 -1.41 -0.28 -11.50
C GLU A 22 -2.24 -1.57 -11.52
N LYS A 23 -1.76 -2.63 -10.85
CA LYS A 23 -2.45 -3.93 -10.78
C LYS A 23 -3.86 -3.80 -10.20
N ALA A 24 -4.02 -3.07 -9.10
CA ALA A 24 -5.30 -2.89 -8.44
C ALA A 24 -6.27 -2.11 -9.33
N THR A 25 -5.79 -1.09 -10.03
CA THR A 25 -6.60 -0.31 -10.98
C THR A 25 -7.05 -1.16 -12.16
N GLU A 26 -6.16 -1.98 -12.73
CA GLU A 26 -6.50 -2.90 -13.81
C GLU A 26 -7.59 -3.89 -13.35
N MET A 27 -7.37 -4.59 -12.23
CA MET A 27 -8.33 -5.54 -11.70
C MET A 27 -9.70 -4.91 -11.39
N LYS A 28 -9.74 -3.70 -10.81
CA LYS A 28 -11.00 -2.98 -10.59
C LYS A 28 -11.67 -2.58 -11.89
N ASN A 29 -10.91 -2.17 -12.90
CA ASN A 29 -11.44 -1.88 -14.23
C ASN A 29 -12.04 -3.12 -14.89
N GLU A 30 -11.37 -4.27 -14.81
CA GLU A 30 -11.90 -5.54 -15.33
C GLU A 30 -13.19 -5.96 -14.62
N LYS A 31 -13.22 -5.88 -13.29
CA LYS A 31 -14.44 -6.09 -12.51
C LYS A 31 -15.54 -5.12 -12.92
N ASN A 32 -15.20 -3.87 -13.21
CA ASN A 32 -16.15 -2.85 -13.66
C ASN A 32 -16.71 -3.12 -15.06
N LYS A 33 -15.89 -3.64 -15.99
CA LYS A 33 -16.32 -4.04 -17.35
C LYS A 33 -17.42 -5.09 -17.31
N LYS A 34 -17.35 -6.04 -16.36
CA LYS A 34 -18.34 -7.11 -16.15
C LYS A 34 -19.67 -6.62 -15.55
N ARG A 35 -19.77 -5.37 -15.08
CA ARG A 35 -21.02 -4.81 -14.51
C ARG A 35 -22.00 -4.47 -15.63
N THR A 36 -23.18 -5.09 -15.61
CA THR A 36 -24.23 -4.87 -16.62
C THR A 36 -25.10 -3.65 -16.28
N GLY A 37 -25.34 -2.79 -17.27
CA GLY A 37 -26.11 -1.54 -17.14
C GLY A 37 -25.25 -0.30 -16.88
N LYS A 38 -25.46 0.76 -17.68
CA LYS A 38 -24.69 2.02 -17.63
C LYS A 38 -24.63 2.65 -16.24
N THR A 39 -25.72 2.56 -15.46
CA THR A 39 -25.84 3.11 -14.10
C THR A 39 -25.18 2.23 -13.03
N LYS A 40 -24.82 0.99 -13.35
CA LYS A 40 -24.15 0.05 -12.43
C LYS A 40 -22.63 0.05 -12.58
N LYS A 41 -22.10 0.62 -13.66
CA LYS A 41 -20.66 0.84 -13.84
C LYS A 41 -20.19 1.92 -12.86
N TRP A 42 -19.07 1.67 -12.23
CA TRP A 42 -18.39 2.63 -11.39
C TRP A 42 -17.77 3.73 -12.24
N SER A 43 -17.81 4.96 -11.72
CA SER A 43 -17.01 6.06 -12.22
C SER A 43 -15.53 5.83 -11.89
N GLU A 44 -14.66 6.52 -12.61
CA GLU A 44 -13.22 6.53 -12.35
C GLU A 44 -12.90 6.94 -10.91
N THR A 45 -13.53 8.01 -10.40
CA THR A 45 -13.39 8.43 -8.99
C THR A 45 -13.74 7.31 -8.00
N LYS A 46 -14.73 6.47 -8.33
CA LYS A 46 -15.12 5.36 -7.46
C LYS A 46 -14.12 4.21 -7.54
N ILE A 47 -13.52 3.96 -8.71
CA ILE A 47 -12.44 2.98 -8.86
C ILE A 47 -11.23 3.43 -8.06
N GLN A 48 -10.81 4.69 -8.23
CA GLN A 48 -9.66 5.25 -7.53
C GLN A 48 -9.82 5.15 -6.00
N ARG A 49 -11.00 5.51 -5.46
CA ARG A 49 -11.28 5.34 -4.02
C ARG A 49 -11.14 3.91 -3.53
N GLN A 50 -11.60 2.93 -4.32
CA GLN A 50 -11.44 1.52 -3.94
C GLN A 50 -9.98 1.08 -3.98
N VAL A 51 -9.21 1.55 -4.96
CA VAL A 51 -7.77 1.26 -5.04
C VAL A 51 -7.03 1.89 -3.85
N GLU A 52 -7.39 3.12 -3.47
CA GLU A 52 -6.86 3.79 -2.28
C GLU A 52 -7.18 3.05 -0.99
N GLU A 53 -8.40 2.52 -0.84
CA GLU A 53 -8.80 1.68 0.30
C GLU A 53 -7.96 0.40 0.36
N MET A 54 -7.77 -0.28 -0.78
CA MET A 54 -6.92 -1.47 -0.86
C MET A 54 -5.46 -1.16 -0.51
N TRP A 55 -4.92 -0.06 -1.02
CA TRP A 55 -3.56 0.37 -0.68
C TRP A 55 -3.42 0.67 0.81
N LYS A 56 -4.42 1.32 1.41
CA LYS A 56 -4.43 1.61 2.84
C LYS A 56 -4.35 0.33 3.68
N GLU A 57 -5.02 -0.74 3.26
CA GLU A 57 -4.96 -2.04 3.94
C GLU A 57 -3.56 -2.67 3.84
N VAL A 58 -2.95 -2.66 2.65
CA VAL A 58 -1.58 -3.15 2.43
C VAL A 58 -0.58 -2.37 3.28
N ALA A 59 -0.62 -1.04 3.22
CA ALA A 59 0.26 -0.18 4.01
C ALA A 59 0.04 -0.38 5.52
N LEU A 60 -1.19 -0.63 5.96
CA LEU A 60 -1.50 -0.87 7.37
C LEU A 60 -0.93 -2.21 7.85
N ASN A 61 -0.98 -3.25 7.02
CA ASN A 61 -0.38 -4.53 7.35
C ASN A 61 1.14 -4.41 7.48
N ALA A 62 1.80 -3.76 6.51
CA ALA A 62 3.24 -3.47 6.56
C ALA A 62 3.62 -2.64 7.80
N TYR A 63 2.83 -1.61 8.11
CA TYR A 63 3.00 -0.78 9.31
C TYR A 63 2.91 -1.61 10.59
N ASN A 64 1.94 -2.50 10.69
CA ASN A 64 1.73 -3.32 11.88
C ASN A 64 2.89 -4.30 12.12
N THR A 65 3.53 -4.80 11.06
CA THR A 65 4.73 -5.64 11.18
C THR A 65 5.87 -4.89 11.88
N ILE A 66 6.22 -3.69 11.42
CA ILE A 66 7.28 -2.89 12.05
C ILE A 66 6.86 -2.45 13.45
N ARG A 67 5.60 -2.06 13.62
CA ARG A 67 5.06 -1.64 14.92
C ARG A 67 5.12 -2.75 15.97
N ALA A 68 4.93 -4.01 15.58
CA ALA A 68 5.05 -5.13 16.51
C ALA A 68 6.47 -5.26 17.07
N GLU A 69 7.48 -4.98 16.25
CA GLU A 69 8.90 -5.09 16.61
C GLU A 69 9.44 -3.86 17.35
N LYS A 70 9.10 -2.64 16.88
CA LYS A 70 9.69 -1.39 17.36
C LYS A 70 8.73 -0.53 18.20
N GLY A 71 7.46 -0.91 18.27
CA GLY A 71 6.42 -0.07 18.87
C GLY A 71 6.28 1.27 18.14
N VAL A 72 5.72 2.26 18.86
CA VAL A 72 5.67 3.65 18.41
C VAL A 72 6.49 4.48 19.40
N PRO A 73 7.81 4.64 19.18
CA PRO A 73 8.66 5.35 20.13
C PRO A 73 8.24 6.81 20.29
N ARG A 74 8.25 7.32 21.53
CA ARG A 74 7.88 8.71 21.83
C ARG A 74 8.92 9.73 21.36
N TYR A 75 10.19 9.31 21.27
CA TYR A 75 11.31 10.15 20.86
C TYR A 75 12.01 9.48 19.68
N ASN A 76 12.37 10.27 18.66
CA ASN A 76 13.06 9.80 17.45
C ASN A 76 12.35 8.64 16.73
N GLY A 77 11.03 8.55 16.85
CA GLY A 77 10.27 7.41 16.36
C GLY A 77 10.34 7.20 14.85
N ASP A 78 10.63 8.24 14.07
CA ASP A 78 10.78 8.12 12.62
C ASP A 78 12.16 7.57 12.26
N GLN A 79 13.22 8.11 12.87
CA GLN A 79 14.58 7.60 12.67
C GLN A 79 14.70 6.14 13.10
N ILE A 80 14.13 5.75 14.24
CA ILE A 80 14.15 4.35 14.72
C ILE A 80 13.48 3.40 13.71
N TRP A 81 12.40 3.85 13.07
CA TRP A 81 11.71 3.06 12.05
C TRP A 81 12.49 3.01 10.75
N ILE A 82 13.06 4.13 10.30
CA ILE A 82 13.89 4.22 9.10
C ILE A 82 15.14 3.35 9.24
N ASP A 83 15.84 3.43 10.38
CA ASP A 83 17.03 2.61 10.66
C ASP A 83 16.67 1.12 10.60
N PHE A 84 15.57 0.72 11.26
CA PHE A 84 15.10 -0.65 11.19
C PHE A 84 14.78 -1.11 9.77
N MET A 85 14.08 -0.28 8.98
CA MET A 85 13.76 -0.61 7.59
C MET A 85 15.02 -0.78 6.74
N ASN A 86 16.02 0.09 6.93
CA ASN A 86 17.28 0.01 6.21
C ASN A 86 18.11 -1.21 6.62
N GLU A 87 18.20 -1.50 7.92
CA GLU A 87 18.92 -2.68 8.46
C GLU A 87 18.34 -4.00 7.94
N ASN A 88 17.04 -4.04 7.65
CA ASN A 88 16.33 -5.25 7.23
C ASN A 88 16.02 -5.29 5.73
N ASN A 89 16.55 -4.35 4.93
CA ASN A 89 16.20 -4.19 3.51
C ASN A 89 14.69 -4.23 3.26
N PHE A 90 13.93 -3.59 4.16
CA PHE A 90 12.48 -3.73 4.22
C PHE A 90 11.79 -3.29 2.92
N LEU A 91 12.26 -2.19 2.32
CA LEU A 91 11.69 -1.68 1.07
C LEU A 91 11.89 -2.65 -0.10
N GLU A 92 13.05 -3.31 -0.18
CA GLU A 92 13.32 -4.32 -1.21
C GLU A 92 12.40 -5.53 -1.04
N MET A 93 12.30 -6.07 0.19
CA MET A 93 11.38 -7.17 0.49
C MET A 93 9.92 -6.80 0.23
N PHE A 94 9.53 -5.56 0.56
CA PHE A 94 8.19 -5.06 0.30
C PHE A 94 7.91 -4.93 -1.20
N ASP A 95 8.86 -4.38 -1.96
CA ASP A 95 8.75 -4.20 -3.41
C ASP A 95 8.65 -5.54 -4.14
N ASP A 96 9.49 -6.51 -3.79
CA ASP A 96 9.42 -7.88 -4.31
C ASP A 96 8.06 -8.51 -4.01
N GLY A 97 7.58 -8.37 -2.76
CA GLY A 97 6.26 -8.83 -2.36
C GLY A 97 5.12 -8.20 -3.17
N MET A 98 5.20 -6.89 -3.48
CA MET A 98 4.22 -6.22 -4.35
C MET A 98 4.32 -6.66 -5.81
N ASN A 99 5.52 -6.97 -6.28
CA ASN A 99 5.75 -7.47 -7.63
C ASN A 99 5.18 -8.89 -7.82
N GLU A 100 5.30 -9.75 -6.82
CA GLU A 100 4.75 -11.11 -6.82
C GLU A 100 3.24 -11.15 -6.48
N LEU A 101 2.72 -10.09 -5.86
CA LEU A 101 1.31 -10.04 -5.46
C LEU A 101 0.37 -10.16 -6.68
N GLU A 102 -0.41 -11.23 -6.70
CA GLU A 102 -1.54 -11.42 -7.60
C GLU A 102 -2.82 -10.93 -6.91
N LEU A 103 -3.53 -10.02 -7.56
CA LEU A 103 -4.76 -9.44 -7.01
C LEU A 103 -5.98 -10.05 -7.70
N GLU A 104 -6.83 -10.74 -6.93
CA GLU A 104 -8.05 -11.40 -7.42
C GLU A 104 -9.34 -10.55 -7.29
#